data_AF-A0A7X4Y9H9-F1
#
_entry.id   AF-A0A7X4Y9H9-F1
#
_cell.length_a   1.000
_cell.length_b   1.000
_cell.length_c   1.000
_cell.angle_alpha   90.00
_cell.angle_beta   90.00
_cell.angle_gamma   90.00
#
_symmetry.space_group_name_H-M   'P 1'
#
loop_
_entity.id
_entity.type
_entity.pdbx_description
1 polymer ?
#
loop_
_entity_poly.entity_id
_entity_poly.type
_entity_poly.pdbx_seq_one_letter_code
_entity_poly.pdbx_strand_id
1 'polypeptide(L)'
;MPDVNPPSTGTHSVVDLHGARRARRLDLYRNRLNQRQQDTRSNLVTLYEGGTLFTPDGTQQGRSLLKALQLLQRAGTRLEELSGDGLLPAPSASERIDALYDEVDGLFTKCDRLTGRGTASVARLPRG
;
A
#
# COMPACT_ATOMS: atom_id res chain seq x y z
N MET A 1 55.61 9.39 33.07
CA MET A 1 54.16 9.18 33.27
C MET A 1 53.58 8.75 31.93
N PRO A 2 52.85 7.62 31.81
CA PRO A 2 52.21 7.28 30.54
C PRO A 2 50.90 8.07 30.41
N ASP A 3 50.70 8.64 29.23
CA ASP A 3 49.53 9.39 28.82
C ASP A 3 48.40 8.41 28.51
N VAL A 4 47.30 8.48 29.26
CA VAL A 4 46.14 7.60 29.11
C VAL A 4 45.12 8.32 28.23
N ASN A 5 45.06 7.94 26.94
CA ASN A 5 43.93 8.32 26.10
C ASN A 5 42.65 7.66 26.62
N PRO A 6 41.56 8.42 26.87
CA PRO A 6 40.28 7.81 27.22
C PRO A 6 39.71 7.06 26.01
N PRO A 7 38.96 5.96 26.22
CA PRO A 7 38.26 5.29 25.14
C PRO A 7 37.21 6.25 24.56
N SER A 8 37.37 6.60 23.29
CA SER A 8 36.35 7.32 22.53
C SER A 8 35.05 6.51 22.58
N THR A 9 34.11 7.05 23.34
CA THR A 9 32.78 6.55 23.61
C THR A 9 32.01 6.25 22.32
N GLY A 10 31.33 5.11 22.35
CA GLY A 10 30.38 4.56 21.39
C GLY A 10 29.84 5.50 20.31
N THR A 11 29.91 5.00 19.09
CA THR A 11 29.03 5.37 17.97
C THR A 11 27.56 5.39 18.40
N HIS A 12 27.10 6.54 18.88
CA HIS A 12 25.68 6.83 18.93
C HIS A 12 25.21 7.06 17.50
N SER A 13 24.81 5.98 16.80
CA SER A 13 24.14 6.13 15.51
C SER A 13 22.82 6.87 15.76
N VAL A 14 22.75 8.13 15.35
CA VAL A 14 21.49 8.88 15.34
C VAL A 14 20.53 8.14 14.43
N VAL A 15 19.55 7.45 15.02
CA VAL A 15 18.52 6.73 14.27
C VAL A 15 17.57 7.76 13.68
N ASP A 16 17.49 7.83 12.34
CA ASP A 16 16.47 8.62 11.66
C ASP A 16 15.09 7.98 11.86
N LEU A 17 14.41 8.41 12.92
CA LEU A 17 13.07 7.93 13.27
C LEU A 17 12.03 8.35 12.23
N HIS A 18 12.21 9.47 11.54
CA HIS A 18 11.26 9.94 10.53
C HIS A 18 11.36 9.07 9.28
N GLY A 19 12.58 8.79 8.79
CA GLY A 19 12.82 7.84 7.72
C GLY A 19 12.26 6.45 8.05
N ALA A 20 12.52 5.95 9.26
CA ALA A 20 12.01 4.65 9.72
C ALA A 20 10.46 4.58 9.78
N ARG A 21 9.80 5.64 10.27
CA ARG A 21 8.32 5.72 10.28
C ARG A 21 7.74 5.76 8.88
N ARG A 22 8.36 6.52 7.96
CA ARG A 22 7.93 6.62 6.57
C ARG A 22 8.06 5.28 5.84
N ALA A 23 9.20 4.61 6.00
CA ALA A 23 9.42 3.27 5.44
C ALA A 23 8.36 2.28 5.97
N ARG A 24 8.14 2.26 7.29
CA ARG A 24 7.12 1.40 7.90
C ARG A 24 5.70 1.68 7.38
N ARG A 25 5.34 2.95 7.21
CA ARG A 25 4.03 3.33 6.64
C ARG A 25 3.90 2.78 5.22
N LEU A 26 4.92 2.96 4.39
CA LEU A 26 4.94 2.43 3.02
C LEU A 26 4.78 0.90 2.99
N ASP A 27 5.51 0.17 3.83
CA ASP A 27 5.41 -1.29 3.92
C ASP A 27 4.01 -1.76 4.30
N LEU A 28 3.36 -1.09 5.25
CA LEU A 28 1.97 -1.40 5.62
C LEU A 28 1.01 -1.21 4.45
N TYR A 29 1.18 -0.15 3.66
CA TYR A 29 0.36 0.06 2.46
C TYR A 29 0.65 -0.97 1.35
N ARG A 30 1.92 -1.35 1.16
CA ARG A 30 2.31 -2.42 0.21
C ARG A 30 1.70 -3.77 0.61
N ASN A 31 1.74 -4.13 1.89
CA ASN A 31 1.10 -5.34 2.40
C ASN A 31 -0.42 -5.32 2.18
N ARG A 32 -1.07 -4.19 2.46
CA ARG A 32 -2.51 -4.00 2.22
C ARG A 32 -2.87 -4.11 0.74
N LEU A 33 -2.03 -3.59 -0.17
CA LEU A 33 -2.20 -3.72 -1.60
C LEU A 33 -2.11 -5.17 -2.05
N ASN A 34 -1.04 -5.86 -1.64
CA ASN A 34 -0.80 -7.26 -1.99
C ASN A 34 -1.94 -8.17 -1.52
N GLN A 35 -2.41 -8.00 -0.29
CA GLN A 35 -3.54 -8.75 0.24
C GLN A 35 -4.80 -8.54 -0.61
N ARG A 36 -5.15 -7.29 -0.92
CA ARG A 36 -6.33 -6.99 -1.75
C ARG A 36 -6.21 -7.56 -3.16
N GLN A 37 -5.03 -7.51 -3.76
CA GLN A 37 -4.79 -8.10 -5.08
C GLN A 37 -4.98 -9.62 -5.05
N GLN A 38 -4.44 -10.28 -4.03
CA GLN A 38 -4.58 -11.72 -3.87
C GLN A 38 -6.05 -12.12 -3.66
N ASP A 39 -6.75 -11.45 -2.75
CA ASP A 39 -8.17 -11.71 -2.48
C ASP A 39 -9.03 -11.50 -3.75
N THR A 40 -8.80 -10.41 -4.48
CA THR A 40 -9.55 -10.08 -5.71
C THR A 40 -9.29 -11.09 -6.82
N ARG A 41 -8.04 -11.54 -7.00
CA ARG A 41 -7.68 -12.60 -7.95
C ARG A 41 -8.31 -13.92 -7.57
N SER A 42 -8.27 -14.31 -6.29
CA SER A 42 -8.90 -15.53 -5.80
C SER A 42 -10.39 -15.53 -6.11
N ASN A 43 -11.09 -14.41 -5.90
CA ASN A 43 -12.52 -14.32 -6.21
C ASN A 43 -12.82 -14.49 -7.70
N LEU A 44 -11.94 -13.98 -8.59
CA LEU A 44 -12.07 -14.21 -10.03
C LEU A 44 -11.86 -15.68 -10.40
N VAL A 45 -10.87 -16.33 -9.80
CA VAL A 45 -10.62 -17.77 -9.99
C VAL A 45 -11.83 -18.58 -9.56
N THR A 46 -12.40 -18.30 -8.39
CA THR A 46 -13.62 -18.98 -7.90
C THR A 46 -14.81 -18.82 -8.85
N LEU A 47 -15.01 -17.62 -9.42
CA LEU A 47 -16.08 -17.40 -10.41
C LEU A 47 -15.87 -18.22 -11.68
N TYR A 48 -14.63 -18.30 -12.14
CA TYR A 48 -14.26 -19.05 -13.33
C TYR A 48 -14.39 -20.57 -13.11
N GLU A 49 -13.77 -21.11 -12.07
CA GLU A 49 -13.79 -22.54 -11.73
C GLU A 49 -15.19 -23.02 -11.36
N GLY A 50 -16.00 -22.18 -10.70
CA GLY A 50 -17.39 -22.47 -10.38
C GLY A 50 -18.35 -22.43 -11.58
N GLY A 51 -17.89 -22.08 -12.79
CA GLY A 51 -18.71 -21.98 -14.00
C GLY A 51 -19.72 -20.81 -14.00
N THR A 52 -19.78 -20.05 -12.92
CA THR A 52 -20.74 -18.94 -12.72
C THR A 52 -20.39 -17.69 -13.52
N LEU A 53 -19.15 -17.55 -14.00
CA LEU A 53 -18.71 -16.37 -14.77
C LEU A 53 -19.61 -16.06 -15.98
N PHE A 54 -20.17 -17.09 -16.63
CA PHE A 54 -21.01 -16.95 -17.82
C PHE A 54 -22.49 -16.68 -17.51
N THR A 55 -22.88 -16.62 -16.23
CA THR A 55 -24.21 -16.14 -15.83
C THR A 55 -24.25 -14.60 -15.85
N PRO A 56 -25.43 -13.97 -15.99
CA PRO A 56 -25.54 -12.51 -15.92
C PRO A 56 -24.94 -11.92 -14.63
N ASP A 57 -25.21 -12.54 -13.49
CA ASP A 57 -24.73 -12.09 -12.19
C ASP A 57 -23.22 -12.31 -12.04
N GLY A 58 -22.70 -13.48 -12.44
CA GLY A 58 -21.28 -13.76 -12.41
C GLY A 58 -20.47 -12.90 -13.39
N THR A 59 -21.04 -12.54 -14.54
CA THR A 59 -20.44 -11.57 -15.48
C THR A 59 -20.35 -10.18 -14.82
N GLN A 60 -21.42 -9.73 -14.16
CA GLN A 60 -21.43 -8.44 -13.47
C GLN A 60 -20.43 -8.40 -12.30
N GLN A 61 -20.35 -9.49 -11.54
CA GLN A 61 -19.38 -9.64 -10.46
C GLN A 61 -17.94 -9.67 -11.02
N GLY A 62 -17.69 -10.43 -12.08
CA GLY A 62 -16.40 -10.48 -12.76
C GLY A 62 -15.94 -9.12 -13.26
N ARG A 63 -16.83 -8.34 -13.88
CA ARG A 63 -16.55 -6.95 -14.30
C ARG A 63 -16.18 -6.06 -13.12
N SER A 64 -16.88 -6.20 -12.00
CA SER A 64 -16.59 -5.44 -10.77
C SER A 64 -15.22 -5.79 -10.20
N LEU A 65 -14.84 -7.07 -10.17
CA LEU A 65 -13.53 -7.53 -9.72
C LEU A 65 -12.39 -7.08 -10.65
N LEU A 66 -12.60 -7.10 -11.97
CA LEU A 66 -11.62 -6.56 -12.93
C LEU A 66 -11.40 -5.05 -12.74
N LYS A 67 -12.48 -4.30 -12.51
CA LYS A 67 -12.39 -2.87 -12.18
C LYS A 67 -11.68 -2.63 -10.85
N ALA A 68 -11.89 -3.51 -9.86
CA ALA A 68 -11.16 -3.47 -8.59
C ALA A 68 -9.65 -3.69 -8.81
N LEU A 69 -9.25 -4.66 -9.65
CA LEU A 69 -7.84 -4.87 -10.00
C LEU A 69 -7.22 -3.63 -10.66
N GLN A 70 -7.94 -2.93 -11.55
CA GLN A 70 -7.47 -1.69 -12.16
C GLN A 70 -7.24 -0.58 -11.12
N LEU A 71 -8.09 -0.47 -10.10
CA LEU A 71 -7.90 0.48 -9.00
C LEU A 71 -6.67 0.12 -8.16
N LEU A 72 -6.46 -1.18 -7.89
CA LEU A 72 -5.29 -1.66 -7.16
C LEU A 72 -3.99 -1.45 -7.95
N GLN A 73 -4.00 -1.59 -9.27
CA GLN A 73 -2.86 -1.24 -10.12
C GLN A 73 -2.50 0.24 -9.99
N ARG A 74 -3.49 1.14 -10.07
CA ARG A 74 -3.29 2.58 -9.85
C ARG A 74 -2.75 2.89 -8.45
N ALA A 75 -3.22 2.17 -7.43
CA ALA A 75 -2.71 2.31 -6.07
C ALA A 75 -1.24 1.89 -5.99
N GLY A 76 -0.85 0.81 -6.68
CA GLY A 76 0.55 0.39 -6.83
C GLY A 76 1.43 1.50 -7.42
N THR A 77 1.00 2.13 -8.52
CA THR A 77 1.73 3.27 -9.11
C THR A 77 1.94 4.43 -8.13
N ARG A 78 0.94 4.74 -7.29
CA ARG A 78 1.09 5.77 -6.25
C ARG A 78 2.06 5.37 -5.14
N LEU A 79 2.11 4.09 -4.78
CA LEU A 79 3.08 3.59 -3.81
C LEU A 79 4.50 3.57 -4.39
N GLU A 80 4.65 3.30 -5.69
CA GLU A 80 5.94 3.42 -6.40
C GLU A 80 6.45 4.87 -6.39
N GLU A 81 5.56 5.84 -6.66
CA GLU A 81 5.86 7.28 -6.52
C GLU A 81 6.34 7.62 -5.09
N LEU A 82 5.72 7.04 -4.07
CA LEU A 82 6.09 7.28 -2.67
C LEU A 82 7.46 6.71 -2.28
N SER A 83 7.85 5.57 -2.87
CA SER A 83 9.19 4.98 -2.68
C SER A 83 10.29 5.72 -3.43
N GLY A 84 9.98 6.35 -4.55
CA GLY A 84 11.00 6.79 -5.51
C GLY A 84 11.63 5.66 -6.30
N ASP A 85 11.04 4.45 -6.28
CA ASP A 85 11.47 3.28 -7.08
C ASP A 85 11.09 3.43 -8.57
N GLY A 86 10.39 4.51 -8.94
CA GLY A 86 9.96 4.81 -10.31
C GLY A 86 10.90 5.77 -11.06
N LEU A 87 10.39 6.35 -12.16
CA LEU A 87 11.13 7.35 -12.96
C LEU A 87 11.35 8.69 -12.24
N LEU A 88 10.63 8.93 -11.15
CA LEU A 88 10.68 10.17 -10.38
C LEU A 88 11.25 9.87 -8.98
N PRO A 89 12.09 10.77 -8.44
CA PRO A 89 12.58 10.64 -7.09
C PRO A 89 11.42 10.69 -6.09
N ALA A 90 11.61 10.07 -4.93
CA ALA A 90 10.60 10.08 -3.86
C ALA A 90 10.25 11.53 -3.48
N PRO A 91 8.96 11.87 -3.30
CA PRO A 91 8.56 13.21 -2.91
C PRO A 91 9.16 13.56 -1.54
N SER A 92 9.68 14.77 -1.41
CA SER A 92 10.22 15.31 -0.15
C SER A 92 9.20 16.17 0.60
N ALA A 93 8.25 16.79 -0.12
CA ALA A 93 7.21 17.62 0.48
C ALA A 93 6.16 16.78 1.23
N SER A 94 5.99 17.04 2.54
CA SER A 94 5.05 16.33 3.40
C SER A 94 3.62 16.34 2.86
N GLU A 95 3.16 17.48 2.36
CA GLU A 95 1.80 17.62 1.80
C GLU A 95 1.59 16.71 0.59
N ARG A 96 2.60 16.56 -0.27
CA ARG A 96 2.52 15.66 -1.44
C ARG A 96 2.52 14.21 -1.01
N ILE A 97 3.30 13.85 0.01
CA ILE A 97 3.33 12.49 0.58
C ILE A 97 1.95 12.14 1.15
N ASP A 98 1.36 13.03 1.95
CA ASP A 98 0.04 12.79 2.54
C ASP A 98 -1.06 12.73 1.48
N ALA A 99 -1.02 13.61 0.47
CA ALA A 99 -1.95 13.56 -0.66
C ALA A 99 -1.89 12.22 -1.40
N LEU A 100 -0.68 11.66 -1.61
CA LEU A 100 -0.52 10.35 -2.25
C LEU A 100 -1.11 9.22 -1.41
N TYR A 101 -0.93 9.25 -0.08
CA TYR A 101 -1.58 8.25 0.79
C TYR A 101 -3.10 8.40 0.82
N ASP A 102 -3.63 9.63 0.83
CA ASP A 102 -5.07 9.88 0.74
C ASP A 102 -5.65 9.40 -0.60
N GLU A 103 -4.91 9.57 -1.71
CA GLU A 103 -5.26 8.98 -3.02
C GLU A 103 -5.33 7.46 -2.96
N VAL A 104 -4.33 6.80 -2.35
CA VAL A 104 -4.30 5.34 -2.19
C VAL A 104 -5.46 4.85 -1.33
N ASP A 105 -5.77 5.52 -0.22
CA ASP A 105 -6.93 5.18 0.63
C ASP A 105 -8.25 5.33 -0.12
N GLY A 106 -8.38 6.36 -0.96
CA GLY A 106 -9.53 6.54 -1.85
C GLY A 106 -9.68 5.40 -2.86
N LEU A 107 -8.58 4.92 -3.42
CA LEU A 107 -8.57 3.78 -4.34
C LEU A 107 -8.93 2.47 -3.63
N PHE A 108 -8.38 2.22 -2.44
CA PHE A 108 -8.75 1.08 -1.61
C PHE A 108 -10.23 1.09 -1.23
N THR A 109 -10.77 2.24 -0.83
CA THR A 109 -12.19 2.38 -0.49
C THR A 109 -13.09 2.04 -1.70
N LYS A 110 -12.72 2.50 -2.90
CA LYS A 110 -13.46 2.17 -4.13
C LYS A 110 -13.33 0.70 -4.50
N CYS A 111 -12.16 0.11 -4.31
CA CYS A 111 -11.91 -1.33 -4.50
C CYS A 111 -12.80 -2.16 -3.58
N ASP A 112 -12.77 -1.89 -2.27
CA ASP A 112 -13.50 -2.66 -1.26
C ASP A 112 -15.02 -2.67 -1.56
N ARG A 113 -15.58 -1.53 -2.00
CA ARG A 113 -16.98 -1.43 -2.48
C ARG A 113 -17.28 -2.34 -3.67
N LEU A 114 -16.37 -2.46 -4.62
CA LEU A 114 -16.55 -3.31 -5.82
C LEU A 114 -16.39 -4.79 -5.52
N THR A 115 -15.57 -5.15 -4.53
CA THR A 115 -15.32 -6.55 -4.16
C THR A 115 -16.32 -7.07 -3.14
N GLY A 116 -17.27 -6.26 -2.67
CA GLY A 116 -18.19 -6.62 -1.59
C GLY A 116 -17.47 -6.84 -0.25
N ARG A 117 -16.20 -6.46 -0.14
CA ARG A 117 -15.49 -6.40 1.13
C ARG A 117 -16.13 -5.20 1.82
N GLY A 118 -17.04 -5.45 2.77
CA GLY A 118 -17.75 -4.38 3.49
C GLY A 118 -16.77 -3.34 4.05
N THR A 119 -17.30 -2.25 4.62
CA THR A 119 -16.52 -1.15 5.23
C THR A 119 -15.69 -1.58 6.46
N ALA A 120 -14.97 -2.70 6.40
CA ALA A 120 -13.71 -2.96 7.08
C ALA A 120 -12.71 -1.91 6.59
N SER A 121 -13.00 -0.67 6.97
CA SER A 121 -12.19 0.52 6.80
C SER A 121 -10.91 0.19 7.51
N VAL A 122 -9.89 -0.16 6.73
CA VAL A 122 -8.56 -0.35 7.30
C VAL A 122 -8.18 1.03 7.82
N ALA A 123 -8.18 1.19 9.14
CA ALA A 123 -8.04 2.48 9.79
C ALA A 123 -6.90 3.27 9.12
N ARG A 124 -7.19 4.53 8.77
CA ARG A 124 -6.20 5.45 8.24
C ARG A 124 -5.02 5.45 9.20
N LEU A 125 -3.83 5.20 8.67
CA LEU A 125 -2.64 5.18 9.51
C LEU A 125 -2.37 6.60 10.03
N PRO A 126 -1.91 6.74 11.28
CA PRO A 126 -1.67 8.05 11.88
C PRO A 126 -0.67 8.85 11.04
N ARG A 127 -0.97 10.14 10.87
CA ARG A 127 -0.05 11.14 10.30
C ARG A 127 1.06 11.33 11.34
N GLY A 128 2.30 11.04 10.98
CA GLY A 128 3.44 11.04 11.92
C GLY A 128 4.66 11.72 11.34
#